data_AF-A0A7S4CG74-F1
#
_entry.id   AF-A0A7S4CG74-F1
#
_cell.length_a   1.000
_cell.length_b   1.000
_cell.length_c   1.000
_cell.angle_alpha   90.00
_cell.angle_beta   90.00
_cell.angle_gamma   90.00
#
_symmetry.space_group_name_H-M   'P 1'
#
loop_
_entity.id
_entity.type
_entity.pdbx_description
1 polymer ?
#
loop_
_entity_poly.entity_id
_entity_poly.type
_entity_poly.pdbx_seq_one_letter_code
_entity_poly.pdbx_strand_id
1 'polypeptide(L)'
;HEVCVTFGAPPDVGKFTLTVSYVGLCSDTELHGVYQCTHPKSKESVTMTHLEPAFAKETFVCLDDFSVRPRWTLELQVPQGMHAVANMPVTAVKEAGKTGRTFLFQETPPMPAYLLAFYVSKGPLQAAAQTYKSALDGTEVP
;
A
#
# COMPACT_ATOMS: atom_id res chain seq x y z
N HIS A 1 -15.19 -3.37 10.03
CA HIS A 1 -16.31 -2.45 9.72
C HIS A 1 -16.80 -2.77 8.30
N GLU A 2 -18.11 -2.84 8.08
CA GLU A 2 -18.68 -3.03 6.74
C GLU A 2 -19.36 -1.73 6.30
N VAL A 3 -19.24 -1.39 5.02
CA VAL A 3 -19.88 -0.22 4.42
C VAL A 3 -20.98 -0.71 3.48
N CYS A 4 -22.21 -0.26 3.72
CA CYS A 4 -23.35 -0.57 2.85
C CYS A 4 -23.67 0.65 1.99
N VAL A 5 -23.72 0.45 0.68
CA VAL A 5 -24.17 1.46 -0.29
C VAL A 5 -25.59 1.10 -0.70
N THR A 6 -26.56 1.98 -0.43
CA THR A 6 -27.97 1.78 -0.77
C THR A 6 -28.38 2.69 -1.93
N PHE A 7 -29.25 2.16 -2.79
CA PHE A 7 -29.90 2.93 -3.84
C PHE A 7 -31.32 3.29 -3.39
N GLY A 8 -31.80 4.48 -3.74
CA GLY A 8 -33.19 4.90 -3.45
C GLY A 8 -34.25 4.07 -4.20
N ALA A 9 -33.85 3.41 -5.28
CA ALA A 9 -34.63 2.44 -6.04
C ALA A 9 -33.66 1.43 -6.68
N PRO A 10 -34.11 0.22 -7.08
CA PRO A 10 -33.25 -0.75 -7.76
C PRO A 10 -32.56 -0.12 -8.99
N PRO A 11 -31.22 -0.17 -9.10
CA PRO A 11 -30.53 0.39 -10.24
C PRO A 11 -30.72 -0.50 -11.48
N ASP A 12 -30.66 0.11 -12.67
CA ASP A 12 -30.63 -0.63 -13.93
C ASP A 12 -29.36 -1.50 -14.03
N VAL A 13 -29.43 -2.58 -14.81
CA VAL A 13 -28.26 -3.44 -15.06
C VAL A 13 -27.20 -2.64 -15.82
N GLY A 14 -25.99 -2.54 -15.28
CA GLY A 14 -24.92 -1.77 -15.90
C GLY A 14 -23.61 -1.77 -15.13
N LYS A 15 -22.67 -0.92 -15.59
CA LYS A 15 -21.41 -0.63 -14.91
C LYS A 15 -21.57 0.61 -14.05
N PHE A 16 -21.07 0.54 -12.82
CA PHE A 16 -21.11 1.64 -11.87
C PHE A 16 -19.70 1.95 -11.40
N THR A 17 -19.44 3.23 -11.14
CA THR A 17 -18.22 3.70 -10.49
C THR A 17 -18.59 4.21 -9.11
N LEU A 18 -17.99 3.61 -8.08
CA LEU A 18 -18.10 4.08 -6.70
C LEU A 18 -16.83 4.85 -6.34
N THR A 19 -16.99 6.11 -6.00
CA THR A 19 -15.90 6.96 -5.49
C THR A 19 -16.11 7.20 -4.01
N VAL A 20 -15.11 6.86 -3.20
CA VAL A 20 -15.14 7.05 -1.74
C VAL A 20 -13.94 7.89 -1.32
N SER A 21 -14.18 8.88 -0.48
CA SER A 21 -13.15 9.67 0.20
C SER A 21 -13.23 9.41 1.69
N TYR A 22 -12.13 9.02 2.31
CA TYR A 22 -12.07 8.69 3.72
C TYR A 22 -10.69 9.01 4.29
N VAL A 23 -10.58 9.01 5.62
CA VAL A 23 -9.30 9.11 6.34
C VAL A 23 -9.04 7.76 6.99
N GLY A 24 -7.96 7.11 6.58
CA GLY A 24 -7.49 5.86 7.18
C GLY A 24 -6.58 6.10 8.38
N LEU A 25 -6.37 5.05 9.17
CA LEU A 25 -5.39 5.07 10.26
C LEU A 25 -4.01 4.66 9.74
N CYS A 26 -2.96 5.29 10.28
CA CYS A 26 -1.59 4.85 10.15
C CYS A 26 -1.09 4.50 11.55
N SER A 27 -0.94 3.21 11.85
CA SER A 27 -0.53 2.75 13.17
C SER A 27 0.97 2.93 13.40
N ASP A 28 1.40 3.29 14.60
CA ASP A 28 2.79 3.30 15.04
C ASP A 28 3.10 2.21 16.08
N THR A 29 2.10 1.39 16.42
CA THR A 29 2.17 0.34 17.44
C THR A 29 1.83 -1.04 16.89
N GLU A 30 0.96 -1.11 15.89
CA GLU A 30 0.57 -2.33 15.20
C GLU A 30 1.42 -2.51 13.93
N LEU A 31 1.61 -3.76 13.50
CA LEU A 31 2.41 -4.11 12.33
C LEU A 31 1.54 -4.65 11.18
N HIS A 32 0.30 -4.17 11.09
CA HIS A 32 -0.68 -4.50 10.05
C HIS A 32 -1.43 -3.27 9.55
N GLY A 33 -2.17 -3.42 8.46
CA GLY A 33 -2.79 -2.30 7.75
C GLY A 33 -1.74 -1.39 7.14
N VAL A 34 -1.93 -0.07 7.22
CA VAL A 34 -0.87 0.92 7.01
C VAL A 34 -0.26 1.27 8.35
N TYR A 35 1.05 1.14 8.45
CA TYR A 35 1.77 1.39 9.68
C TYR A 35 3.14 2.02 9.43
N GLN A 36 3.67 2.65 10.48
CA GLN A 36 4.96 3.31 10.49
C GLN A 36 5.92 2.57 11.42
N CYS A 37 7.11 2.27 10.90
CA CYS A 37 8.21 1.75 11.70
C CYS A 37 9.31 2.80 11.83
N THR A 38 9.79 3.01 13.06
CA THR A 38 10.91 3.91 13.32
C THR A 38 12.14 3.12 13.72
N HIS A 39 13.22 3.28 12.97
CA HIS A 39 14.48 2.63 13.32
C HIS A 39 15.04 3.21 14.63
N PRO A 40 15.37 2.38 15.64
CA PRO A 40 15.62 2.84 17.01
C PRO A 40 16.85 3.75 17.13
N LYS A 41 17.84 3.57 16.26
CA LYS A 41 19.12 4.32 16.28
C LYS A 41 19.08 5.57 15.39
N SER A 42 18.75 5.40 14.11
CA SER A 42 18.75 6.52 13.15
C SER A 42 17.55 7.44 13.32
N LYS A 43 16.50 6.98 14.03
CA LYS A 43 15.19 7.65 14.16
C LYS A 43 14.49 7.89 12.82
N GLU A 44 14.95 7.24 11.76
CA GLU A 44 14.30 7.29 10.46
C GLU A 44 13.03 6.46 10.50
N SER A 45 11.96 7.03 9.95
CA SER A 45 10.66 6.38 9.84
C SER A 45 10.40 5.92 8.43
N VAL A 46 9.72 4.79 8.32
CA VAL A 46 9.23 4.22 7.08
C VAL A 46 7.75 3.88 7.24
N THR A 47 6.95 4.16 6.23
CA THR A 47 5.51 3.81 6.22
C THR A 47 5.31 2.70 5.22
N MET A 48 4.63 1.63 5.61
CA MET A 48 4.38 0.50 4.74
C MET A 48 3.05 -0.18 5.04
N THR A 49 2.69 -1.11 4.18
CA THR A 49 1.48 -1.93 4.31
C THR A 49 1.80 -3.37 4.67
N HIS A 50 1.00 -3.97 5.56
CA HIS A 50 0.90 -5.42 5.73
C HIS A 50 -0.58 -5.77 5.81
N LEU A 51 -1.11 -6.38 4.75
CA LEU A 51 -2.56 -6.56 4.60
C LEU A 51 -3.04 -8.00 4.75
N GLU A 52 -2.14 -8.97 4.80
CA GLU A 52 -2.48 -10.35 5.09
C GLU A 52 -2.82 -10.57 6.58
N PRO A 53 -3.81 -11.43 6.89
CA PRO A 53 -4.68 -12.13 5.94
C PRO A 53 -5.88 -11.28 5.48
N ALA A 54 -6.32 -10.29 6.27
CA ALA A 54 -7.59 -9.59 6.05
C ALA A 54 -7.58 -8.13 6.57
N PHE A 55 -6.44 -7.45 6.52
CA PHE A 55 -6.31 -6.05 6.97
C PHE A 55 -6.49 -5.03 5.82
N ALA A 56 -6.70 -5.49 4.58
CA ALA A 56 -7.00 -4.62 3.46
C ALA A 56 -8.29 -3.82 3.69
N LYS A 57 -9.36 -4.48 4.17
CA LYS A 57 -10.64 -3.82 4.53
C LYS A 57 -10.54 -2.78 5.66
N GLU A 58 -9.49 -2.85 6.47
CA GLU A 58 -9.23 -1.87 7.54
C GLU A 58 -8.45 -0.66 7.03
N THR A 59 -7.81 -0.80 5.86
CA THR A 59 -6.94 0.20 5.26
C THR A 59 -7.63 0.98 4.16
N PHE A 60 -8.38 0.30 3.29
CA PHE A 60 -9.10 0.89 2.18
C PHE A 60 -10.46 0.25 1.95
N VAL A 61 -11.37 1.03 1.38
CA VAL A 61 -12.71 0.55 1.04
C VAL A 61 -12.60 -0.37 -0.18
N CYS A 62 -12.63 -1.68 0.07
CA CYS A 62 -12.50 -2.69 -0.98
C CYS A 62 -13.41 -3.90 -0.74
N LEU A 63 -13.56 -4.70 -1.78
CA LEU A 63 -14.07 -6.06 -1.69
C LEU A 63 -12.92 -6.98 -1.26
N ASP A 64 -12.86 -7.29 0.04
CA ASP A 64 -11.78 -8.07 0.64
C ASP A 64 -12.15 -9.57 0.75
N ASP A 65 -12.35 -10.19 -0.41
CA ASP A 65 -12.65 -11.62 -0.56
C ASP A 65 -11.53 -12.31 -1.36
N PHE A 66 -11.09 -13.49 -0.91
CA PHE A 66 -10.00 -14.26 -1.55
C PHE A 66 -10.25 -14.60 -3.03
N SER A 67 -11.52 -14.71 -3.44
CA SER A 67 -11.93 -15.02 -4.81
C SER A 67 -11.95 -13.78 -5.73
N VAL A 68 -11.98 -12.59 -5.16
CA VAL A 68 -12.09 -11.33 -5.90
C VAL A 68 -10.69 -10.81 -6.24
N ARG A 69 -10.41 -10.66 -7.55
CA ARG A 69 -9.08 -10.29 -8.08
C ARG A 69 -9.16 -9.08 -9.02
N PRO A 70 -9.48 -7.89 -8.49
CA PRO A 70 -9.51 -6.69 -9.30
C PRO A 70 -8.09 -6.30 -9.75
N ARG A 71 -8.03 -5.34 -10.66
CA ARG A 71 -6.80 -4.66 -11.05
C ARG A 71 -6.71 -3.35 -10.29
N TRP A 72 -5.53 -3.04 -9.75
CA TRP A 72 -5.33 -1.87 -8.91
C TRP A 72 -4.45 -0.86 -9.63
N THR A 73 -4.84 0.40 -9.58
CA THR A 73 -3.97 1.53 -9.93
C THR A 73 -3.77 2.35 -8.68
N LEU A 74 -2.51 2.63 -8.35
CA LEU A 74 -2.13 3.35 -7.13
C LEU A 74 -1.54 4.71 -7.47
N GLU A 75 -1.95 5.72 -6.70
CA GLU A 75 -1.36 7.05 -6.67
C GLU A 75 -0.99 7.37 -5.21
N LEU A 76 0.26 7.74 -4.96
CA LEU A 76 0.75 8.08 -3.61
C LEU A 76 1.34 9.48 -3.59
N GLN A 77 0.71 10.37 -2.83
CA GLN A 77 1.28 11.67 -2.51
C GLN A 77 2.08 11.57 -1.21
N VAL A 78 3.36 11.95 -1.27
CA VAL A 78 4.30 11.87 -0.14
C VAL A 78 5.03 13.21 0.06
N PRO A 79 5.58 13.46 1.25
CA PRO A 79 6.39 14.66 1.49
C PRO A 79 7.60 14.78 0.55
N GLN A 80 8.06 16.01 0.31
CA GLN A 80 9.21 16.29 -0.54
C GLN A 80 10.46 15.55 -0.02
N GLY A 81 11.19 14.90 -0.93
CA GLY A 81 12.40 14.13 -0.60
C GLY A 81 12.14 12.70 -0.11
N MET A 82 10.87 12.29 0.03
CA MET A 82 10.52 10.89 0.25
C MET A 82 10.46 10.13 -1.09
N HIS A 83 10.69 8.83 -1.01
CA HIS A 83 10.56 7.86 -2.08
C HIS A 83 9.39 6.94 -1.80
N ALA A 84 8.71 6.48 -2.86
CA ALA A 84 7.64 5.50 -2.75
C ALA A 84 7.92 4.32 -3.70
N VAL A 85 7.68 3.11 -3.20
CA VAL A 85 7.70 1.86 -3.95
C VAL A 85 6.37 1.16 -3.72
N ALA A 86 5.86 0.50 -4.75
CA ALA A 86 4.63 -0.30 -4.67
C ALA A 86 4.78 -1.56 -5.53
N ASN A 87 3.71 -2.36 -5.65
CA ASN A 87 3.73 -3.59 -6.45
C ASN A 87 4.20 -3.39 -7.90
N MET A 88 3.86 -2.24 -8.50
CA MET A 88 4.10 -1.97 -9.91
C MET A 88 5.13 -0.85 -10.11
N PRO A 89 5.79 -0.78 -11.28
CA PRO A 89 6.71 0.31 -11.58
C PRO A 89 6.03 1.69 -11.60
N VAL A 90 6.77 2.73 -11.24
CA VAL A 90 6.34 4.13 -11.34
C VAL A 90 6.23 4.52 -12.82
N THR A 91 5.09 5.07 -13.23
CA THR A 91 4.87 5.63 -14.57
C THR A 91 5.22 7.11 -14.64
N ALA A 92 4.96 7.85 -13.57
CA ALA A 92 5.23 9.28 -13.49
C ALA A 92 5.43 9.72 -12.03
N VAL A 93 6.24 10.76 -11.86
CA VAL A 93 6.36 11.51 -10.61
C VAL A 93 6.00 12.95 -10.90
N LYS A 94 5.00 13.48 -10.20
CA LYS A 94 4.56 14.87 -10.32
C LYS A 94 4.92 15.62 -9.06
N GLU A 95 5.53 16.80 -9.16
CA GLU A 95 5.72 17.66 -7.98
C GLU A 95 4.36 18.22 -7.53
N ALA A 96 4.04 18.07 -6.26
CA ALA A 96 2.84 18.59 -5.61
C ALA A 96 3.20 19.88 -4.86
N GLY A 97 3.50 20.95 -5.61
CA GLY A 97 3.96 22.22 -5.06
C GLY A 97 5.38 22.13 -4.48
N LYS A 98 5.64 22.85 -3.38
CA LYS A 98 6.96 22.84 -2.70
C LYS A 98 7.10 21.78 -1.61
N THR A 99 6.01 21.10 -1.25
CA THR A 99 5.92 20.31 -0.01
C THR A 99 5.79 18.81 -0.24
N GLY A 100 5.52 18.36 -1.47
CA GLY A 100 5.33 16.95 -1.75
C GLY A 100 5.55 16.55 -3.20
N ARG A 101 5.54 15.23 -3.42
CA ARG A 101 5.55 14.59 -4.74
C ARG A 101 4.47 13.54 -4.80
N THR A 102 3.92 13.33 -5.98
CA THR A 102 2.92 12.31 -6.26
C THR A 102 3.51 11.28 -7.20
N PHE A 103 3.54 10.02 -6.77
CA PHE A 103 3.97 8.87 -7.54
C PHE A 103 2.75 8.18 -8.15
N LEU A 104 2.77 7.99 -9.46
CA LEU A 104 1.76 7.22 -10.20
C LEU A 104 2.38 5.88 -10.57
N PHE A 105 1.69 4.78 -10.27
CA PHE A 105 2.15 3.42 -10.56
C PHE A 105 1.37 2.79 -11.72
N GLN A 106 1.97 1.82 -12.41
CA GLN A 106 1.26 1.04 -13.44
C GLN A 106 0.12 0.22 -12.80
N GLU A 107 -0.88 -0.13 -13.61
CA GLU A 107 -1.96 -1.03 -13.20
C GLU A 107 -1.41 -2.44 -12.89
N THR A 108 -1.85 -3.04 -11.78
CA THR A 108 -1.47 -4.40 -11.41
C THR A 108 -2.06 -5.46 -12.34
N PRO A 109 -1.47 -6.67 -12.42
CA PRO A 109 -2.23 -7.84 -12.82
C PRO A 109 -3.42 -8.09 -11.86
N PRO A 110 -4.40 -8.95 -12.24
CA PRO A 110 -5.51 -9.31 -11.36
C PRO A 110 -5.00 -9.96 -10.07
N MET A 111 -5.25 -9.32 -8.93
CA MET A 111 -4.77 -9.80 -7.63
C MET A 111 -5.72 -9.41 -6.48
N PRO A 112 -5.80 -10.22 -5.42
CA PRO A 112 -6.63 -9.90 -4.26
C PRO A 112 -6.09 -8.69 -3.47
N ALA A 113 -6.98 -8.06 -2.70
CA ALA A 113 -6.71 -6.80 -1.99
C ALA A 113 -5.55 -6.91 -0.97
N TYR A 114 -5.42 -8.05 -0.29
CA TYR A 114 -4.36 -8.29 0.71
C TYR A 114 -2.94 -8.30 0.14
N LEU A 115 -2.76 -8.41 -1.19
CA LEU A 115 -1.45 -8.33 -1.83
C LEU A 115 -1.06 -6.89 -2.23
N LEU A 116 -1.97 -5.93 -2.09
CA LEU A 116 -1.65 -4.54 -2.39
C LEU A 116 -0.61 -4.05 -1.38
N ALA A 117 0.51 -3.56 -1.88
CA ALA A 117 1.65 -3.19 -1.08
C ALA A 117 2.24 -1.85 -1.52
N PHE A 118 2.58 -1.02 -0.54
CA PHE A 118 3.44 0.13 -0.74
C PHE A 118 4.40 0.35 0.43
N TYR A 119 5.46 1.10 0.14
CA TYR A 119 6.52 1.45 1.07
C TYR A 119 7.00 2.87 0.78
N VAL A 120 7.11 3.70 1.82
CA VAL A 120 7.52 5.10 1.76
C VAL A 120 8.68 5.35 2.72
N SER A 121 9.77 5.93 2.22
CA SER A 121 11.02 6.15 2.96
C SER A 121 11.78 7.40 2.52
N LYS A 122 12.70 7.89 3.36
CA LYS A 122 13.53 9.07 3.06
C LYS A 122 14.58 8.84 1.96
N GLY A 123 14.89 7.58 1.63
CA GLY A 123 15.83 7.21 0.57
C GLY A 123 15.30 6.07 -0.29
N PRO A 124 15.88 5.87 -1.49
CA PRO A 124 15.50 4.78 -2.36
C PRO A 124 15.81 3.42 -1.69
N LEU A 125 14.92 2.45 -1.86
CA LEU A 125 15.23 1.06 -1.56
C LEU A 125 16.35 0.60 -2.48
N GLN A 126 17.41 0.08 -1.89
CA GLN A 126 18.51 -0.54 -2.63
C GLN A 126 18.33 -2.06 -2.52
N ALA A 127 18.32 -2.74 -3.66
CA ALA A 127 18.44 -4.19 -3.67
C ALA A 127 19.80 -4.53 -3.06
N ALA A 128 19.79 -5.08 -1.85
CA ALA A 128 20.97 -5.67 -1.27
C ALA A 128 21.08 -7.09 -1.83
N ALA A 129 22.06 -7.33 -2.70
CA ALA A 129 22.54 -8.69 -2.93
C ALA A 129 23.39 -9.06 -1.71
N GLN A 130 22.71 -9.40 -0.60
CA GLN A 130 23.37 -9.81 0.63
C GLN A 130 22.83 -11.17 1.04
N THR A 131 23.68 -12.18 0.89
CA THR A 131 23.45 -13.49 1.45
C THR A 131 23.39 -13.36 2.97
N TYR A 132 22.28 -13.74 3.58
CA TYR A 132 22.15 -13.76 5.03
C TYR A 132 22.26 -15.19 5.54
N LYS A 133 23.06 -15.38 6.60
CA LYS A 133 23.05 -16.64 7.36
C LYS A 133 21.90 -16.60 8.33
N SER A 134 20.93 -17.48 8.13
CA SER A 134 19.87 -17.75 9.11
C SER A 134 20.49 -18.03 10.48
N ALA A 135 20.04 -17.31 11.50
CA ALA A 135 20.50 -17.52 12.87
C ALA A 135 19.96 -18.82 13.50
N LEU A 136 19.01 -19.49 12.83
CA LEU A 136 18.36 -20.70 13.32
C LEU A 136 19.11 -21.97 12.94
N ASP A 137 19.66 -22.02 11.72
CA ASP A 137 20.27 -23.22 11.14
C ASP A 137 21.57 -22.92 10.36
N GLY A 138 21.99 -21.66 10.28
CA GLY A 138 23.21 -21.25 9.58
C GLY A 138 23.07 -21.24 8.06
N THR A 139 21.89 -21.55 7.51
CA THR A 139 21.65 -21.62 6.07
C THR A 139 21.85 -20.24 5.46
N GLU A 140 22.71 -20.17 4.44
CA GLU A 140 22.87 -18.97 3.62
C GLU A 140 21.67 -18.87 2.67
N VAL A 141 20.91 -17.80 2.81
CA VAL A 141 19.79 -17.49 1.93
C VAL A 141 20.17 -16.28 1.08
N PRO A 142 19.95 -16.33 -0.26
CA PRO A 142 20.29 -15.25 -1.18
C PRO A 142 19.63 -13.91 -0.85
#